data_AF-A0A847N8G8-F1
#
_entry.id   AF-A0A847N8G8-F1
#
_cell.length_a   1.000
_cell.length_b   1.000
_cell.length_c   1.000
_cell.angle_alpha   90.00
_cell.angle_beta   90.00
_cell.angle_gamma   90.00
#
_symmetry.space_group_name_H-M   'P 1'
#
loop_
_entity.id
_entity.type
_entity.pdbx_description
1 polymer ?
#
loop_
_entity_poly.entity_id
_entity_poly.type
_entity_poly.pdbx_seq_one_letter_code
_entity_poly.pdbx_strand_id
1 'polypeptide(L)'
;MISKPLLKQSIKANALIWVLVTAATAIMLALIILVLGNIQSDEMRDSLAKTFTQSEIESQLKSGAIDAYVDIYQQVETMYPEAKNLYDLTTASILIYDQLKELGHPNPKEETINQVLTQVPEDQHLLTKIILNQFLTEYEPQTLTTEAEKHQFKKTFIITLMLNDVGEDEKQQAAVRYLGNRILDTYIINNQVTTVQLQEITNDFVESIFYETIGQTTSDEITALLEEQGFTTIYEMLTHYEYDQTKVEILVSTGMTQYTSYLNHEMTHEEAKKEVTKSLLSEMPESVGNSLKELGDLNLNHLVIGTIFYKIAGLLLPIVYVITTANSLIAGQVDSGAMAYVLSTPTKRRKVTFTQAIFLIGSLILMYLIIGLTGFVARIFTGPGFEITQFELFQLNVGALVTLISISGICFFTSSWFNRSKFSIGFGGGTAMVFLVSTILGMFGSPEIPGAMKIEAMNVFNYLSIITLFDVTAILEGNNYYIGMLILLGIAILGYLIGALRFDRKDLPL
;
A
#
# COMPACT_ATOMS: atom_id res chain seq x y z
N MET A 1 55.54 -26.69 -3.27
CA MET A 1 55.43 -26.45 -1.81
C MET A 1 54.31 -27.24 -1.11
N ILE A 2 53.42 -27.93 -1.81
CA ILE A 2 52.29 -28.66 -1.18
C ILE A 2 52.72 -30.06 -0.72
N SER A 3 52.31 -30.49 0.47
CA SER A 3 52.45 -31.86 0.95
C SER A 3 51.20 -32.68 0.62
N LYS A 4 51.28 -33.55 -0.40
CA LYS A 4 50.14 -34.41 -0.81
C LYS A 4 49.60 -35.28 0.35
N PRO A 5 50.44 -35.91 1.20
CA PRO A 5 49.94 -36.70 2.32
C PRO A 5 49.14 -35.87 3.33
N LEU A 6 49.65 -34.69 3.69
CA LEU A 6 48.96 -33.79 4.64
C LEU A 6 47.64 -33.27 4.08
N LEU A 7 47.62 -32.90 2.80
CA LEU A 7 46.39 -32.47 2.14
C LEU A 7 45.32 -33.57 2.17
N LYS A 8 45.71 -34.82 1.85
CA LYS A 8 44.80 -35.98 1.89
C LYS A 8 44.29 -36.27 3.31
N GLN A 9 45.14 -36.10 4.32
CA GLN A 9 44.75 -36.23 5.72
C GLN A 9 43.75 -35.14 6.13
N SER A 10 44.02 -33.87 5.81
CA SER A 10 43.12 -32.75 6.09
C SER A 10 41.76 -32.93 5.42
N ILE A 11 41.73 -33.39 4.17
CA ILE A 11 40.48 -33.73 3.46
C ILE A 11 39.73 -34.81 4.22
N LYS A 12 40.36 -35.96 4.50
CA LYS A 12 39.68 -37.07 5.20
C LYS A 12 39.14 -36.67 6.58
N ALA A 13 39.89 -35.88 7.33
CA ALA A 13 39.51 -35.47 8.68
C ALA A 13 38.30 -34.53 8.71
N ASN A 14 38.14 -33.68 7.69
CA ASN A 14 37.09 -32.63 7.68
C ASN A 14 36.00 -32.87 6.61
N ALA A 15 36.09 -33.93 5.80
CA ALA A 15 35.17 -34.20 4.70
C ALA A 15 33.70 -34.32 5.17
N LEU A 16 33.43 -35.03 6.27
CA LEU A 16 32.06 -35.22 6.76
C LEU A 16 31.42 -33.88 7.15
N ILE A 17 32.11 -33.08 7.97
CA ILE A 17 31.62 -31.76 8.40
C ILE A 17 31.44 -30.85 7.19
N TRP A 18 32.39 -30.87 6.26
CA TRP A 18 32.31 -30.07 5.03
C TRP A 18 31.09 -30.45 4.18
N VAL A 19 30.85 -31.74 3.94
CA VAL A 19 29.68 -32.20 3.17
C VAL A 19 28.37 -31.80 3.87
N LEU A 20 28.27 -32.03 5.18
CA LEU A 20 27.06 -31.69 5.95
C LEU A 20 26.76 -30.20 5.91
N VAL A 21 27.78 -29.35 6.14
CA VAL A 21 27.61 -27.89 6.13
C VAL A 21 27.28 -27.38 4.72
N THR A 22 27.98 -27.87 3.69
CA THR A 22 27.73 -27.48 2.31
C THR A 22 26.32 -27.89 1.86
N ALA A 23 25.91 -29.13 2.16
CA ALA A 23 24.57 -29.61 1.81
C ALA A 23 23.48 -28.82 2.55
N ALA A 24 23.62 -28.60 3.86
CA ALA A 24 22.63 -27.88 4.65
C ALA A 24 22.47 -26.42 4.18
N THR A 25 23.57 -25.72 3.89
CA THR A 25 23.54 -24.33 3.40
C THR A 25 23.01 -24.23 1.97
N ALA A 26 23.40 -25.15 1.09
CA ALA A 26 22.89 -25.20 -0.28
C ALA A 26 21.39 -25.52 -0.33
N ILE A 27 20.92 -26.47 0.47
CA ILE A 27 19.49 -26.79 0.60
C ILE A 27 18.73 -25.59 1.16
N MET A 28 19.27 -24.94 2.19
CA MET A 28 18.65 -23.72 2.76
C MET A 28 18.49 -22.63 1.70
N LEU A 29 19.54 -22.35 0.91
CA LEU A 29 19.46 -21.37 -0.19
C LEU A 29 18.40 -21.76 -1.22
N ALA A 30 18.40 -23.03 -1.66
CA ALA A 30 17.44 -23.52 -2.64
C ALA A 30 16.00 -23.38 -2.14
N LEU A 31 15.73 -23.79 -0.89
CA LEU A 31 14.41 -23.68 -0.29
C LEU A 31 13.96 -22.23 -0.17
N ILE A 32 14.83 -21.33 0.28
CA ILE A 32 14.50 -19.90 0.39
C ILE A 32 14.17 -19.32 -0.99
N ILE A 33 15.00 -19.57 -2.00
CA ILE A 33 14.76 -19.08 -3.37
C ILE A 33 13.45 -19.65 -3.94
N LEU A 34 13.19 -20.95 -3.77
CA LEU A 34 11.98 -21.59 -4.30
C LEU A 34 10.72 -21.13 -3.58
N VAL A 35 10.78 -20.92 -2.27
CA VAL A 35 9.63 -20.43 -1.49
C VAL A 35 9.35 -18.97 -1.87
N LEU A 36 10.36 -18.11 -1.86
CA LEU A 36 10.17 -16.69 -2.19
C LEU A 36 9.83 -16.46 -3.66
N GLY A 37 10.39 -17.25 -4.57
CA GLY A 37 10.05 -17.17 -5.99
C GLY A 37 8.63 -17.66 -6.33
N ASN A 38 7.96 -18.33 -5.40
CA ASN A 38 6.57 -18.77 -5.52
C ASN A 38 5.60 -17.93 -4.68
N ILE A 39 6.08 -17.25 -3.64
CA ILE A 39 5.29 -16.22 -2.96
C ILE A 39 5.23 -15.04 -3.92
N GLN A 40 4.05 -14.79 -4.49
CA GLN A 40 3.77 -13.51 -5.10
C GLN A 40 3.90 -12.46 -4.00
N SER A 41 5.07 -11.83 -3.88
CA SER A 41 5.32 -10.68 -2.99
C SER A 41 4.35 -9.53 -3.21
N ASP A 42 3.61 -9.59 -4.31
CA ASP A 42 2.56 -8.68 -4.71
C ASP A 42 1.27 -8.82 -3.87
N GLU A 43 0.90 -9.98 -3.31
CA GLU A 43 -0.44 -10.13 -2.70
C GLU A 43 -0.72 -9.20 -1.49
N MET A 44 0.24 -9.01 -0.58
CA MET A 44 0.05 -8.09 0.55
C MET A 44 0.11 -6.62 0.09
N ARG A 45 1.01 -6.29 -0.83
CA ARG A 45 1.13 -4.94 -1.39
C ARG A 45 -0.13 -4.58 -2.17
N ASP A 46 -0.60 -5.48 -3.02
CA ASP A 46 -1.76 -5.31 -3.88
C ASP A 46 -3.05 -5.29 -3.06
N SER A 47 -3.15 -6.08 -1.99
CA SER A 47 -4.29 -6.02 -1.05
C SER A 47 -4.33 -4.70 -0.27
N LEU A 48 -3.18 -4.23 0.22
CA LEU A 48 -3.08 -2.92 0.88
C LEU A 48 -3.39 -1.78 -0.10
N ALA A 49 -2.76 -1.78 -1.28
CA ALA A 49 -3.01 -0.81 -2.34
C ALA A 49 -4.48 -0.79 -2.74
N LYS A 50 -5.09 -1.97 -2.94
CA LYS A 50 -6.53 -2.09 -3.20
C LYS A 50 -7.36 -1.46 -2.08
N THR A 51 -7.04 -1.72 -0.81
CA THR A 51 -7.78 -1.15 0.34
C THR A 51 -7.67 0.38 0.37
N PHE A 52 -6.49 0.95 0.10
CA PHE A 52 -6.31 2.41 0.03
C PHE A 52 -7.09 3.02 -1.13
N THR A 53 -6.99 2.43 -2.32
CA THR A 53 -7.72 2.90 -3.49
C THR A 53 -9.23 2.79 -3.27
N GLN A 54 -9.72 1.71 -2.68
CA GLN A 54 -11.13 1.56 -2.30
C GLN A 54 -11.58 2.68 -1.35
N SER A 55 -10.79 2.99 -0.32
CA SER A 55 -11.13 4.09 0.59
C SER A 55 -11.14 5.46 -0.09
N GLU A 56 -10.24 5.70 -1.04
CA GLU A 56 -10.21 6.94 -1.81
C GLU A 56 -11.40 7.03 -2.78
N ILE A 57 -11.74 5.94 -3.47
CA ILE A 57 -12.97 5.84 -4.29
C ILE A 57 -14.19 6.18 -3.43
N GLU A 58 -14.29 5.62 -2.22
CA GLU A 58 -15.42 5.91 -1.34
C GLU A 58 -15.51 7.39 -0.95
N SER A 59 -14.36 8.00 -0.62
CA SER A 59 -14.27 9.42 -0.30
C SER A 59 -14.73 10.29 -1.48
N GLN A 60 -14.24 10.00 -2.68
CA GLN A 60 -14.57 10.76 -3.89
C GLN A 60 -16.04 10.61 -4.29
N LEU A 61 -16.61 9.40 -4.22
CA LEU A 61 -18.04 9.17 -4.51
C LEU A 61 -18.92 9.94 -3.51
N LYS A 62 -18.60 9.90 -2.21
CA LYS A 62 -19.32 10.69 -1.21
C LYS A 62 -19.17 12.20 -1.44
N SER A 63 -17.96 12.66 -1.77
CA SER A 63 -17.71 14.09 -2.05
C SER A 63 -18.53 14.57 -3.23
N GLY A 64 -18.48 13.85 -4.36
CA GLY A 64 -19.24 14.20 -5.56
C GLY A 64 -20.74 14.21 -5.30
N ALA A 65 -21.25 13.27 -4.50
CA ALA A 65 -22.67 13.25 -4.13
C ALA A 65 -23.06 14.43 -3.24
N ILE A 66 -22.21 14.81 -2.29
CA ILE A 66 -22.43 16.00 -1.45
C ILE A 66 -22.40 17.27 -2.29
N ASP A 67 -21.50 17.37 -3.27
CA ASP A 67 -21.45 18.52 -4.18
C ASP A 67 -22.72 18.62 -5.01
N ALA A 68 -23.16 17.52 -5.62
CA ALA A 68 -24.44 17.46 -6.31
C ALA A 68 -25.61 17.81 -5.38
N TYR A 69 -25.59 17.32 -4.14
CA TYR A 69 -26.59 17.65 -3.13
C TYR A 69 -26.65 19.14 -2.84
N VAL A 70 -25.52 19.81 -2.62
CA VAL A 70 -25.49 21.25 -2.32
C VAL A 70 -26.08 22.04 -3.49
N ASP A 71 -25.70 21.70 -4.71
CA ASP A 71 -26.19 22.37 -5.92
C ASP A 71 -27.71 22.20 -6.11
N ILE A 72 -28.24 20.99 -5.87
CA ILE A 72 -29.68 20.72 -5.97
C ILE A 72 -30.44 21.33 -4.78
N TYR A 73 -29.90 21.27 -3.57
CA TYR A 73 -30.56 21.79 -2.38
C TYR A 73 -30.86 23.28 -2.51
N GLN A 74 -29.90 24.05 -3.06
CA GLN A 74 -30.09 25.47 -3.33
C GLN A 74 -31.25 25.73 -4.32
N GLN A 75 -31.40 24.87 -5.32
CA GLN A 75 -32.54 24.94 -6.26
C GLN A 75 -33.85 24.61 -5.56
N VAL A 76 -33.89 23.53 -4.77
CA VAL A 76 -35.07 23.11 -4.00
C VAL A 76 -35.52 24.18 -3.00
N GLU A 77 -34.58 24.83 -2.32
CA GLU A 77 -34.84 25.93 -1.38
C GLU A 77 -35.46 27.15 -2.09
N THR A 78 -35.06 27.41 -3.33
CA THR A 78 -35.63 28.49 -4.15
C THR A 78 -37.01 28.11 -4.73
N MET A 79 -37.17 26.86 -5.17
CA MET A 79 -38.41 26.35 -5.76
C MET A 79 -39.55 26.24 -4.74
N TYR A 80 -39.26 25.95 -3.47
CA TYR A 80 -40.31 25.71 -2.47
C TYR A 80 -41.22 26.93 -2.22
N PRO A 81 -40.70 28.13 -1.89
CA PRO A 81 -41.53 29.31 -1.69
C PRO A 81 -42.39 29.65 -2.91
N GLU A 82 -41.84 29.47 -4.11
CA GLU A 82 -42.56 29.71 -5.37
C GLU A 82 -43.70 28.70 -5.57
N ALA A 83 -43.40 27.40 -5.41
CA ALA A 83 -44.39 26.31 -5.48
C ALA A 83 -45.54 26.56 -4.50
N LYS A 84 -45.19 26.92 -3.27
CA LYS A 84 -46.13 27.24 -2.21
C LYS A 84 -47.02 28.43 -2.59
N ASN A 85 -46.42 29.54 -3.00
CA ASN A 85 -47.18 30.76 -3.33
C ASN A 85 -48.14 30.54 -4.50
N LEU A 86 -47.69 29.86 -5.56
CA LEU A 86 -48.55 29.51 -6.70
C LEU A 86 -49.67 28.56 -6.29
N TYR A 87 -49.38 27.61 -5.40
CA TYR A 87 -50.37 26.68 -4.89
C TYR A 87 -51.43 27.35 -4.00
N ASP A 88 -51.01 28.25 -3.11
CA ASP A 88 -51.93 29.02 -2.26
C ASP A 88 -52.79 29.97 -3.12
N LEU A 89 -52.18 30.63 -4.11
CA LEU A 89 -52.84 31.52 -5.07
C LEU A 89 -53.91 30.79 -5.88
N THR A 90 -53.57 29.64 -6.46
CA THR A 90 -54.51 28.82 -7.25
C THR A 90 -55.63 28.24 -6.37
N THR A 91 -55.34 27.90 -5.12
CA THR A 91 -56.34 27.44 -4.14
C THR A 91 -57.35 28.55 -3.81
N ALA A 92 -56.88 29.76 -3.50
CA ALA A 92 -57.75 30.91 -3.25
C ALA A 92 -58.60 31.27 -4.48
N SER A 93 -58.01 31.18 -5.67
CA SER A 93 -58.68 31.49 -6.93
C SER A 93 -59.81 30.53 -7.25
N ILE A 94 -59.59 29.21 -7.08
CA ILE A 94 -60.65 28.20 -7.24
C ILE A 94 -61.79 28.49 -6.27
N LEU A 95 -61.48 28.75 -4.99
CA LEU A 95 -62.50 29.00 -3.96
C LEU A 95 -63.40 30.18 -4.33
N ILE A 96 -62.81 31.32 -4.71
CA ILE A 96 -63.56 32.54 -5.06
C ILE A 96 -64.32 32.33 -6.37
N TYR A 97 -63.71 31.70 -7.38
CA TYR A 97 -64.35 31.43 -8.66
C TYR A 97 -65.56 30.52 -8.54
N ASP A 98 -65.42 29.39 -7.82
CA ASP A 98 -66.51 28.44 -7.60
C ASP A 98 -67.68 29.13 -6.84
N GLN A 99 -67.38 29.94 -5.82
CA GLN A 99 -68.39 30.72 -5.09
C GLN A 99 -69.13 31.73 -5.99
N LEU A 100 -68.41 32.50 -6.82
CA LEU A 100 -69.02 33.48 -7.72
C LEU A 100 -69.87 32.81 -8.81
N LYS A 101 -69.47 31.61 -9.26
CA LYS A 101 -70.21 30.80 -10.23
C LYS A 101 -71.50 30.25 -9.61
N GLU A 102 -71.46 29.80 -8.36
CA GLU A 102 -72.66 29.38 -7.61
C GLU A 102 -73.65 30.53 -7.37
N LEU A 103 -73.14 31.74 -7.13
CA LEU A 103 -73.95 32.96 -6.94
C LEU A 103 -74.48 33.57 -8.25
N GLY A 104 -74.11 33.03 -9.41
CA GLY A 104 -74.56 33.51 -10.72
C GLY A 104 -73.98 34.86 -11.15
N HIS A 105 -72.75 35.19 -10.72
CA HIS A 105 -72.08 36.43 -11.11
C HIS A 105 -71.89 36.52 -12.64
N PRO A 106 -72.15 37.67 -13.29
CA PRO A 106 -72.10 37.78 -14.76
C PRO A 106 -70.70 37.65 -15.36
N ASN A 107 -69.65 37.91 -14.57
CA ASN A 107 -68.25 37.75 -14.99
C ASN A 107 -67.42 37.23 -13.81
N PRO A 108 -67.54 35.93 -13.47
CA PRO A 108 -66.93 35.37 -12.27
C PRO A 108 -65.40 35.38 -12.35
N LYS A 109 -64.84 35.16 -13.55
CA LYS A 109 -63.40 35.12 -13.80
C LYS A 109 -62.70 36.45 -13.54
N GLU A 110 -63.18 37.54 -14.14
CA GLU A 110 -62.55 38.86 -13.97
C GLU A 110 -62.67 39.35 -12.52
N GLU A 111 -63.79 39.07 -11.87
CA GLU A 111 -64.01 39.41 -10.47
C GLU A 111 -63.12 38.59 -9.52
N THR A 112 -62.93 37.29 -9.76
CA THR A 112 -61.94 36.48 -9.02
C THR A 112 -60.55 37.09 -9.11
N ILE A 113 -60.11 37.47 -10.32
CA ILE A 113 -58.78 38.07 -10.52
C ILE A 113 -58.66 39.37 -9.70
N ASN A 114 -59.64 40.26 -9.79
CA ASN A 114 -59.62 41.53 -9.07
C ASN A 114 -59.60 41.33 -7.54
N GLN A 115 -60.38 40.37 -7.02
CA GLN A 115 -60.43 40.08 -5.59
C GLN A 115 -59.12 39.47 -5.07
N VAL A 116 -58.52 38.53 -5.81
CA VAL A 116 -57.23 37.93 -5.44
C VAL A 116 -56.12 38.98 -5.47
N LEU A 117 -56.12 39.88 -6.46
CA LEU A 117 -55.12 40.96 -6.58
C LEU A 117 -55.15 41.93 -5.39
N THR A 118 -56.29 42.11 -4.70
CA THR A 118 -56.33 42.95 -3.49
C THR A 118 -55.49 42.42 -2.33
N GLN A 119 -55.14 41.13 -2.35
CA GLN A 119 -54.36 40.45 -1.33
C GLN A 119 -52.88 40.31 -1.69
N VAL A 120 -52.49 40.80 -2.87
CA VAL A 120 -51.14 40.69 -3.42
C VAL A 120 -50.46 42.07 -3.45
N PRO A 121 -49.15 42.18 -3.19
CA PRO A 121 -48.41 43.44 -3.31
C PRO A 121 -48.48 44.06 -4.72
N GLU A 122 -48.58 45.40 -4.81
CA GLU A 122 -48.78 46.13 -6.08
C GLU A 122 -47.68 45.85 -7.12
N ASP A 123 -46.45 45.62 -6.68
CA ASP A 123 -45.29 45.30 -7.53
C ASP A 123 -45.42 43.95 -8.24
N GLN A 124 -46.26 43.04 -7.73
CA GLN A 124 -46.48 41.70 -8.29
C GLN A 124 -47.79 41.60 -9.09
N HIS A 125 -48.65 42.63 -9.07
CA HIS A 125 -49.99 42.61 -9.67
C HIS A 125 -50.00 42.20 -11.14
N LEU A 126 -49.04 42.71 -11.93
CA LEU A 126 -48.98 42.41 -13.36
C LEU A 126 -48.75 40.92 -13.62
N LEU A 127 -47.76 40.34 -12.95
CA LEU A 127 -47.40 38.93 -13.11
C LEU A 127 -48.50 38.01 -12.58
N THR A 128 -49.01 38.30 -11.38
CA THR A 128 -50.12 37.56 -10.77
C THR A 128 -51.37 37.60 -11.66
N LYS A 129 -51.70 38.75 -12.24
CA LYS A 129 -52.85 38.87 -13.15
C LYS A 129 -52.72 37.98 -14.39
N ILE A 130 -51.51 37.90 -14.96
CA ILE A 130 -51.23 37.03 -16.12
C ILE A 130 -51.41 35.56 -15.72
N ILE A 131 -50.80 35.14 -14.62
CA ILE A 131 -50.87 33.76 -14.09
C ILE A 131 -52.33 33.37 -13.79
N LEU A 132 -53.09 34.22 -13.08
CA LEU A 132 -54.48 33.97 -12.73
C LEU A 132 -55.39 33.90 -13.96
N ASN A 133 -55.18 34.78 -14.94
CA ASN A 133 -55.95 34.74 -16.16
C ASN A 133 -55.70 33.44 -16.95
N GLN A 134 -54.44 33.01 -17.05
CA GLN A 134 -54.10 31.73 -17.67
C GLN A 134 -54.74 30.56 -16.91
N PHE A 135 -54.53 30.50 -15.58
CA PHE A 135 -55.05 29.45 -14.72
C PHE A 135 -56.58 29.29 -14.82
N LEU A 136 -57.32 30.39 -14.69
CA LEU A 136 -58.79 30.34 -14.76
C LEU A 136 -59.30 30.03 -16.16
N THR A 137 -58.57 30.38 -17.22
CA THR A 137 -58.90 29.96 -18.61
C THR A 137 -58.81 28.44 -18.75
N GLU A 138 -57.80 27.82 -18.14
CA GLU A 138 -57.59 26.37 -18.19
C GLU A 138 -58.55 25.62 -17.23
N TYR A 139 -58.96 26.25 -16.12
CA TYR A 139 -59.86 25.68 -15.11
C TYR A 139 -61.34 25.75 -15.51
N GLU A 140 -61.80 26.86 -16.09
CA GLU A 140 -63.21 27.10 -16.45
C GLU A 140 -63.92 25.96 -17.21
N PRO A 141 -63.31 25.30 -18.22
CA PRO A 141 -63.94 24.19 -18.94
C PRO A 141 -63.89 22.85 -18.20
N GLN A 142 -63.18 22.75 -17.07
CA GLN A 142 -63.00 21.50 -16.34
C GLN A 142 -64.19 21.20 -15.41
N THR A 143 -64.61 19.94 -15.36
CA THR A 143 -65.57 19.42 -14.37
C THR A 143 -64.83 18.65 -13.28
N LEU A 144 -64.17 19.38 -12.38
CA LEU A 144 -63.44 18.80 -11.24
C LEU A 144 -64.36 18.80 -10.02
N THR A 145 -64.69 17.62 -9.50
CA THR A 145 -65.71 17.44 -8.45
C THR A 145 -65.12 17.01 -7.11
N THR A 146 -63.93 16.42 -7.13
CA THR A 146 -63.23 15.98 -5.92
C THR A 146 -62.03 16.88 -5.62
N GLU A 147 -61.66 16.99 -4.34
CA GLU A 147 -60.45 17.72 -3.95
C GLU A 147 -59.19 17.11 -4.57
N ALA A 148 -59.11 15.78 -4.72
CA ALA A 148 -58.00 15.10 -5.38
C ALA A 148 -57.83 15.53 -6.85
N GLU A 149 -58.93 15.69 -7.60
CA GLU A 149 -58.92 16.20 -8.97
C GLU A 149 -58.45 17.66 -9.03
N LYS A 150 -58.91 18.49 -8.09
CA LYS A 150 -58.46 19.90 -7.97
C LYS A 150 -56.98 20.00 -7.60
N HIS A 151 -56.49 19.13 -6.70
CA HIS A 151 -55.06 19.05 -6.36
C HIS A 151 -54.20 18.67 -7.56
N GLN A 152 -54.60 17.63 -8.30
CA GLN A 152 -53.85 17.17 -9.48
C GLN A 152 -53.83 18.22 -10.60
N PHE A 153 -54.94 18.93 -10.82
CA PHE A 153 -55.02 20.03 -11.77
C PHE A 153 -54.06 21.18 -11.39
N LYS A 154 -54.13 21.65 -10.13
CA LYS A 154 -53.22 22.68 -9.61
C LYS A 154 -51.76 22.28 -9.76
N LYS A 155 -51.42 21.05 -9.36
CA LYS A 155 -50.06 20.51 -9.48
C LYS A 155 -49.57 20.54 -10.92
N THR A 156 -50.36 20.04 -11.86
CA THR A 156 -50.02 20.03 -13.29
C THR A 156 -49.79 21.44 -13.84
N PHE A 157 -50.66 22.39 -13.49
CA PHE A 157 -50.54 23.77 -13.89
C PHE A 157 -49.27 24.44 -13.34
N ILE A 158 -49.00 24.28 -12.03
CA ILE A 158 -47.84 24.88 -11.37
C ILE A 158 -46.53 24.34 -11.96
N ILE A 159 -46.43 23.02 -12.17
CA ILE A 159 -45.26 22.43 -12.81
C ILE A 159 -45.08 22.95 -14.24
N THR A 160 -46.18 23.14 -14.98
CA THR A 160 -46.11 23.71 -16.34
C THR A 160 -45.60 25.16 -16.32
N LEU A 161 -46.03 25.96 -15.34
CA LEU A 161 -45.49 27.31 -15.16
C LEU A 161 -44.00 27.31 -14.83
N MET A 162 -43.58 26.47 -13.87
CA MET A 162 -42.17 26.35 -13.49
C MET A 162 -41.28 25.89 -14.64
N LEU A 163 -41.82 25.11 -15.58
CA LEU A 163 -41.10 24.70 -16.78
C LEU A 163 -40.92 25.81 -17.80
N ASN A 164 -41.72 26.87 -17.78
CA ASN A 164 -41.57 27.99 -18.72
C ASN A 164 -40.30 28.82 -18.45
N ASP A 165 -39.81 28.79 -17.21
CA ASP A 165 -38.57 29.45 -16.80
C ASP A 165 -37.33 28.59 -17.04
N VAL A 166 -37.51 27.34 -17.45
CA VAL A 166 -36.45 26.38 -17.80
C VAL A 166 -36.33 26.32 -19.33
N GLY A 167 -35.10 26.35 -19.87
CA GLY A 167 -34.86 26.24 -21.30
C GLY A 167 -35.29 24.88 -21.89
N GLU A 168 -34.94 24.62 -23.16
CA GLU A 168 -35.25 23.36 -23.85
C GLU A 168 -34.40 22.15 -23.41
N ASP A 169 -33.63 22.26 -22.31
CA ASP A 169 -32.83 21.17 -21.78
C ASP A 169 -33.71 20.11 -21.12
N GLU A 170 -33.80 18.94 -21.75
CA GLU A 170 -34.66 17.83 -21.33
C GLU A 170 -34.34 17.32 -19.91
N LYS A 171 -33.06 17.36 -19.48
CA LYS A 171 -32.64 16.92 -18.15
C LYS A 171 -33.04 17.92 -17.08
N GLN A 172 -32.86 19.21 -17.35
CA GLN A 172 -33.30 20.27 -16.44
C GLN A 172 -34.83 20.27 -16.29
N GLN A 173 -35.56 20.08 -17.39
CA GLN A 173 -37.01 19.93 -17.35
C GLN A 173 -37.46 18.70 -16.55
N ALA A 174 -36.78 17.57 -16.69
CA ALA A 174 -37.05 16.37 -15.89
C ALA A 174 -36.79 16.60 -14.39
N ALA A 175 -35.70 17.30 -14.04
CA ALA A 175 -35.37 17.67 -12.66
C ALA A 175 -36.46 18.54 -12.04
N VAL A 176 -36.88 19.61 -12.73
CA VAL A 176 -37.95 20.50 -12.26
C VAL A 176 -39.27 19.77 -12.07
N ARG A 177 -39.62 18.85 -13.00
CA ARG A 177 -40.81 18.00 -12.83
C ARG A 177 -40.70 17.13 -11.60
N TYR A 178 -39.59 16.44 -11.39
CA TYR A 178 -39.42 15.56 -10.23
C TYR A 178 -39.50 16.34 -8.92
N LEU A 179 -38.64 17.36 -8.77
CA LEU A 179 -38.52 18.14 -7.54
C LEU A 179 -39.81 18.88 -7.24
N GLY A 180 -40.40 19.57 -8.23
CA GLY A 180 -41.64 20.30 -8.05
C GLY A 180 -42.80 19.39 -7.63
N ASN A 181 -42.92 18.19 -8.20
CA ASN A 181 -43.95 17.24 -7.78
C ASN A 181 -43.75 16.80 -6.33
N ARG A 182 -42.52 16.44 -5.94
CA ARG A 182 -42.20 16.00 -4.56
C ARG A 182 -42.43 17.10 -3.52
N ILE A 183 -42.09 18.34 -3.85
CA ILE A 183 -42.33 19.52 -3.00
C ILE A 183 -43.83 19.73 -2.82
N LEU A 184 -44.61 19.76 -3.92
CA LEU A 184 -46.05 19.99 -3.87
C LEU A 184 -46.77 18.85 -3.14
N ASP A 185 -46.42 17.59 -3.40
CA ASP A 185 -47.03 16.44 -2.73
C ASP A 185 -46.78 16.49 -1.21
N THR A 186 -45.56 16.88 -0.79
CA THR A 186 -45.22 17.05 0.63
C THR A 186 -45.98 18.22 1.26
N TYR A 187 -46.12 19.34 0.55
CA TYR A 187 -46.86 20.51 1.01
C TYR A 187 -48.36 20.22 1.17
N ILE A 188 -48.97 19.51 0.21
CA ILE A 188 -50.39 19.14 0.23
C ILE A 188 -50.74 18.30 1.46
N ILE A 189 -49.85 17.40 1.86
CA ILE A 189 -50.08 16.49 2.99
C ILE A 189 -49.87 17.22 4.33
N ASN A 190 -48.84 18.06 4.43
CA ASN A 190 -48.36 18.60 5.71
C ASN A 190 -48.70 20.07 5.96
N ASN A 191 -49.28 20.78 4.98
CA ASN A 191 -49.51 22.23 4.95
C ASN A 191 -48.25 23.11 5.12
N GLN A 192 -47.06 22.49 5.19
CA GLN A 192 -45.75 23.13 5.23
C GLN A 192 -44.70 22.10 4.84
N VAL A 193 -43.55 22.54 4.34
CA VAL A 193 -42.40 21.66 4.07
C VAL A 193 -41.28 22.08 4.99
N THR A 194 -40.84 21.17 5.86
CA THR A 194 -39.74 21.46 6.81
C THR A 194 -38.39 21.37 6.11
N THR A 195 -37.36 21.97 6.73
CA THR A 195 -35.97 21.85 6.25
C THR A 195 -35.57 20.39 6.05
N VAL A 196 -35.90 19.50 6.99
CA VAL A 196 -35.61 18.06 6.90
C VAL A 196 -36.29 17.41 5.69
N GLN A 197 -37.54 17.79 5.39
CA GLN A 197 -38.24 17.27 4.21
C GLN A 197 -37.64 17.78 2.89
N LEU A 198 -37.17 19.03 2.84
CA LEU A 198 -36.42 19.52 1.68
C LEU A 198 -35.10 18.77 1.50
N GLN A 199 -34.42 18.44 2.61
CA GLN A 199 -33.20 17.62 2.59
C GLN A 199 -33.49 16.21 2.06
N GLU A 200 -34.58 15.56 2.50
CA GLU A 200 -35.02 14.24 2.02
C GLU A 200 -35.35 14.26 0.52
N ILE A 201 -36.13 15.25 0.05
CA ILE A 201 -36.44 15.41 -1.39
C ILE A 201 -35.17 15.56 -2.23
N THR A 202 -34.19 16.31 -1.71
CA THR A 202 -32.91 16.51 -2.39
C THR A 202 -32.10 15.21 -2.43
N ASN A 203 -32.01 14.48 -1.32
CA ASN A 203 -31.34 13.19 -1.26
C ASN A 203 -31.94 12.20 -2.27
N ASP A 204 -33.26 12.02 -2.25
CA ASP A 204 -33.98 11.11 -3.15
C ASP A 204 -33.66 11.42 -4.63
N PHE A 205 -33.61 12.72 -4.98
CA PHE A 205 -33.31 13.15 -6.34
C PHE A 205 -31.85 12.85 -6.72
N VAL A 206 -30.89 13.24 -5.88
CA VAL A 206 -29.46 13.01 -6.14
C VAL A 206 -29.16 11.52 -6.27
N GLU A 207 -29.70 10.68 -5.38
CA GLU A 207 -29.56 9.22 -5.46
C GLU A 207 -30.03 8.68 -6.82
N SER A 208 -31.14 9.21 -7.34
CA SER A 208 -31.72 8.74 -8.60
C SER A 208 -30.91 9.07 -9.85
N ILE A 209 -30.06 10.11 -9.81
CA ILE A 209 -29.31 10.60 -10.99
C ILE A 209 -27.79 10.40 -10.87
N PHE A 210 -27.26 10.19 -9.67
CA PHE A 210 -25.82 10.28 -9.42
C PHE A 210 -25.03 9.24 -10.22
N TYR A 211 -25.43 7.97 -10.17
CA TYR A 211 -24.71 6.88 -10.84
C TYR A 211 -24.64 7.06 -12.37
N GLU A 212 -25.70 7.58 -12.99
CA GLU A 212 -25.70 7.87 -14.43
C GLU A 212 -24.84 9.11 -14.77
N THR A 213 -24.78 10.08 -13.85
CA THR A 213 -24.07 11.35 -14.05
C THR A 213 -22.56 11.18 -13.96
N ILE A 214 -22.06 10.34 -13.05
CA ILE A 214 -20.61 10.11 -12.90
C ILE A 214 -19.95 9.51 -14.15
N GLY A 215 -20.70 8.77 -14.98
CA GLY A 215 -20.19 8.22 -16.25
C GLY A 215 -20.29 9.18 -17.44
N GLN A 216 -21.03 10.28 -17.31
CA GLN A 216 -21.21 11.30 -18.35
C GLN A 216 -20.28 12.50 -18.17
N THR A 217 -19.69 12.65 -16.99
CA THR A 217 -18.84 13.79 -16.59
C THR A 217 -17.35 13.50 -16.79
N THR A 218 -16.98 12.74 -17.82
CA THR A 218 -15.59 12.41 -18.12
C THR A 218 -15.01 13.48 -19.03
N SER A 219 -14.24 14.42 -18.47
CA SER A 219 -13.40 15.31 -19.29
C SER A 219 -12.35 14.49 -20.04
N ASP A 220 -11.77 15.04 -21.11
CA ASP A 220 -10.65 14.42 -21.83
C ASP A 220 -9.48 14.05 -20.88
N GLU A 221 -9.32 14.80 -19.78
CA GLU A 221 -8.32 14.55 -18.74
C GLU A 221 -8.64 13.32 -17.88
N ILE A 222 -9.88 13.12 -17.45
CA ILE A 222 -10.28 11.94 -16.67
C ILE A 222 -10.19 10.68 -17.54
N THR A 223 -10.53 10.80 -18.82
CA THR A 223 -10.42 9.71 -19.78
C THR A 223 -8.96 9.30 -20.00
N ALA A 224 -8.04 10.27 -20.15
CA ALA A 224 -6.61 10.00 -20.25
C ALA A 224 -6.02 9.35 -18.98
N LEU A 225 -6.48 9.76 -17.79
CA LEU A 225 -6.06 9.15 -16.51
C LEU A 225 -6.57 7.71 -16.36
N LEU A 226 -7.80 7.44 -16.79
CA LEU A 226 -8.36 6.08 -16.79
C LEU A 226 -7.56 5.19 -17.76
N GLU A 227 -7.23 5.68 -18.95
CA GLU A 227 -6.45 4.95 -19.96
C GLU A 227 -5.03 4.62 -19.46
N GLU A 228 -4.38 5.54 -18.73
CA GLU A 228 -3.07 5.30 -18.10
C GLU A 228 -3.12 4.16 -17.08
N GLN A 229 -4.26 4.00 -16.39
CA GLN A 229 -4.51 2.92 -15.43
C GLN A 229 -5.12 1.66 -16.08
N GLY A 230 -5.31 1.65 -17.40
CA GLY A 230 -5.83 0.51 -18.16
C GLY A 230 -7.35 0.36 -18.15
N PHE A 231 -8.10 1.39 -17.78
CA PHE A 231 -9.57 1.41 -17.78
C PHE A 231 -10.12 2.31 -18.89
N THR A 232 -11.22 1.89 -19.51
CA THR A 232 -11.88 2.67 -20.57
C THR A 232 -13.01 3.55 -20.06
N THR A 233 -13.61 3.17 -18.94
CA THR A 233 -14.73 3.90 -18.32
C THR A 233 -14.62 3.89 -16.80
N ILE A 234 -15.25 4.87 -16.15
CA ILE A 234 -15.32 4.92 -14.68
C ILE A 234 -16.02 3.68 -14.11
N TYR A 235 -17.01 3.12 -14.83
CA TYR A 235 -17.73 1.91 -14.43
C TYR A 235 -16.85 0.67 -14.46
N GLU A 236 -15.92 0.58 -15.41
CA GLU A 236 -14.95 -0.52 -15.47
C GLU A 236 -14.00 -0.46 -14.27
N MET A 237 -13.51 0.73 -13.93
CA MET A 237 -12.70 0.97 -12.74
C MET A 237 -13.47 0.61 -11.46
N LEU A 238 -14.70 1.12 -11.30
CA LEU A 238 -15.54 0.82 -10.14
C LEU A 238 -15.78 -0.68 -10.00
N THR A 239 -16.09 -1.37 -11.10
CA THR A 239 -16.30 -2.83 -11.11
C THR A 239 -15.03 -3.58 -10.72
N HIS A 240 -13.85 -3.14 -11.20
CA HIS A 240 -12.56 -3.72 -10.82
C HIS A 240 -12.30 -3.64 -9.31
N TYR A 241 -12.66 -2.52 -8.68
CA TYR A 241 -12.56 -2.31 -7.24
C TYR A 241 -13.78 -2.80 -6.44
N GLU A 242 -14.64 -3.61 -7.05
CA GLU A 242 -15.82 -4.24 -6.44
C GLU A 242 -16.96 -3.26 -6.06
N TYR A 243 -17.09 -2.13 -6.75
CA TYR A 243 -18.21 -1.21 -6.65
C TYR A 243 -19.15 -1.38 -7.85
N ASP A 244 -20.22 -2.15 -7.66
CA ASP A 244 -21.36 -2.16 -8.58
C ASP A 244 -22.31 -0.98 -8.29
N GLN A 245 -23.31 -0.81 -9.16
CA GLN A 245 -24.33 0.23 -9.03
C GLN A 245 -24.96 0.27 -7.64
N THR A 246 -25.38 -0.88 -7.11
CA THR A 246 -26.05 -0.98 -5.79
C THR A 246 -25.14 -0.47 -4.68
N LYS A 247 -23.86 -0.86 -4.71
CA LYS A 247 -22.87 -0.40 -3.71
C LYS A 247 -22.62 1.10 -3.79
N VAL A 248 -22.54 1.66 -5.00
CA VAL A 248 -22.39 3.11 -5.19
C VAL A 248 -23.61 3.83 -4.64
N GLU A 249 -24.83 3.37 -4.96
CA GLU A 249 -26.08 3.95 -4.45
C GLU A 249 -26.14 3.93 -2.92
N ILE A 250 -25.83 2.80 -2.27
CA ILE A 250 -25.80 2.68 -0.80
C ILE A 250 -24.77 3.63 -0.19
N LEU A 251 -23.58 3.71 -0.78
CA LEU A 251 -22.49 4.54 -0.28
C LEU A 251 -22.86 6.03 -0.34
N VAL A 252 -23.43 6.46 -1.47
CA VAL A 252 -23.90 7.82 -1.72
C VAL A 252 -25.03 8.18 -0.75
N SER A 253 -26.04 7.32 -0.63
CA SER A 253 -27.15 7.50 0.31
C SER A 253 -26.67 7.66 1.75
N THR A 254 -25.75 6.78 2.17
CA THR A 254 -25.15 6.83 3.51
C THR A 254 -24.36 8.12 3.72
N GLY A 255 -23.54 8.51 2.73
CA GLY A 255 -22.73 9.74 2.79
C GLY A 255 -23.60 10.99 2.91
N MET A 256 -24.63 11.12 2.09
CA MET A 256 -25.55 12.26 2.15
C MET A 256 -26.36 12.28 3.45
N THR A 257 -26.82 11.12 3.94
CA THR A 257 -27.52 11.03 5.24
C THR A 257 -26.62 11.45 6.41
N GLN A 258 -25.34 11.06 6.40
CA GLN A 258 -24.37 11.52 7.40
C GLN A 258 -24.14 13.02 7.30
N TYR A 259 -23.98 13.53 6.08
CA TYR A 259 -23.79 14.96 5.81
C TYR A 259 -24.97 15.80 6.33
N THR A 260 -26.21 15.46 5.97
CA THR A 260 -27.40 16.19 6.45
C THR A 260 -27.58 16.07 7.96
N SER A 261 -27.26 14.91 8.54
CA SER A 261 -27.24 14.73 10.01
C SER A 261 -26.26 15.69 10.69
N TYR A 262 -25.05 15.89 10.14
CA TYR A 262 -24.09 16.85 10.68
C TYR A 262 -24.56 18.30 10.57
N LEU A 263 -25.16 18.68 9.44
CA LEU A 263 -25.76 20.01 9.28
C LEU A 263 -26.87 20.26 10.32
N ASN A 264 -27.69 19.25 10.60
CA ASN A 264 -28.75 19.33 11.60
C ASN A 264 -28.23 19.43 13.06
N HIS A 265 -26.94 19.17 13.28
CA HIS A 265 -26.23 19.36 14.56
C HIS A 265 -25.32 20.61 14.55
N GLU A 266 -25.64 21.61 13.72
CA GLU A 266 -24.97 22.92 13.65
C GLU A 266 -23.50 22.89 13.15
N MET A 267 -23.08 21.80 12.48
CA MET A 267 -21.79 21.80 11.79
C MET A 267 -21.84 22.63 10.50
N THR A 268 -20.73 23.28 10.14
CA THR A 268 -20.64 24.01 8.87
C THR A 268 -20.57 23.03 7.68
N HIS A 269 -20.97 23.47 6.49
CA HIS A 269 -20.90 22.65 5.26
C HIS A 269 -19.49 22.09 5.00
N GLU A 270 -18.46 22.91 5.19
CA GLU A 270 -17.07 22.53 5.00
C GLU A 270 -16.62 21.45 6.00
N GLU A 271 -16.97 21.60 7.28
CA GLU A 271 -16.63 20.62 8.32
C GLU A 271 -17.39 19.31 8.13
N ALA A 272 -18.69 19.38 7.83
CA ALA A 272 -19.53 18.22 7.57
C ALA A 272 -19.05 17.44 6.35
N LYS A 273 -18.76 18.13 5.24
CA LYS A 273 -18.21 17.51 4.03
C LYS A 273 -16.88 16.84 4.35
N LYS A 274 -15.96 17.56 4.99
CA LYS A 274 -14.64 17.04 5.35
C LYS A 274 -14.73 15.79 6.22
N GLU A 275 -15.64 15.74 7.19
CA GLU A 275 -15.83 14.57 8.05
C GLU A 275 -16.38 13.36 7.30
N VAL A 276 -17.37 13.55 6.42
CA VAL A 276 -17.97 12.46 5.64
C VAL A 276 -17.03 11.90 4.58
N THR A 277 -16.17 12.75 4.01
CA THR A 277 -15.26 12.40 2.92
C THR A 277 -13.85 12.05 3.41
N LYS A 278 -13.65 11.75 4.70
CA LYS A 278 -12.34 11.28 5.17
C LYS A 278 -11.99 9.95 4.50
N SER A 279 -10.85 9.92 3.80
CA SER A 279 -10.22 8.69 3.34
C SER A 279 -9.24 8.18 4.38
N LEU A 280 -8.93 6.88 4.35
CA LEU A 280 -7.93 6.26 5.22
C LEU A 280 -6.61 7.03 5.18
N LEU A 281 -6.19 7.52 4.00
CA LEU A 281 -4.96 8.28 3.86
C LEU A 281 -5.00 9.61 4.63
N SER A 282 -6.16 10.27 4.66
CA SER A 282 -6.35 11.55 5.37
C SER A 282 -6.41 11.40 6.90
N GLU A 283 -6.77 10.22 7.40
CA GLU A 283 -6.85 9.91 8.84
C GLU A 283 -5.53 9.39 9.42
N MET A 284 -4.62 8.95 8.55
CA MET A 284 -3.39 8.32 8.98
C MET A 284 -2.40 9.34 9.56
N PRO A 285 -1.82 9.07 10.75
CA PRO A 285 -0.63 9.77 11.19
C PRO A 285 0.48 9.59 10.15
N GLU A 286 1.25 10.66 9.88
CA GLU A 286 2.35 10.62 8.89
C GLU A 286 3.32 9.45 9.12
N SER A 287 3.55 9.06 10.39
CA SER A 287 4.40 7.92 10.75
C SER A 287 3.86 6.58 10.24
N VAL A 288 2.54 6.38 10.24
CA VAL A 288 1.90 5.17 9.74
C VAL A 288 1.88 5.19 8.21
N GLY A 289 1.60 6.35 7.60
CA GLY A 289 1.65 6.54 6.14
C GLY A 289 3.03 6.20 5.56
N ASN A 290 4.08 6.76 6.17
CA ASN A 290 5.46 6.49 5.77
C ASN A 290 5.86 5.03 6.00
N SER A 291 5.46 4.43 7.13
CA SER A 291 5.76 3.02 7.40
C SER A 291 5.07 2.06 6.43
N LEU A 292 3.83 2.36 6.01
CA LEU A 292 3.12 1.55 5.03
C LEU A 292 3.68 1.73 3.62
N LYS A 293 4.13 2.94 3.27
CA LYS A 293 4.85 3.19 2.01
C LYS A 293 6.15 2.38 1.97
N GLU A 294 6.93 2.43 3.04
CA GLU A 294 8.14 1.61 3.18
C GLU A 294 7.82 0.11 3.08
N LEU A 295 6.75 -0.37 3.73
CA LEU A 295 6.30 -1.77 3.64
C LEU A 295 5.85 -2.17 2.23
N GLY A 296 5.21 -1.26 1.49
CA GLY A 296 4.81 -1.47 0.10
C GLY A 296 6.00 -1.53 -0.86
N ASP A 297 7.04 -0.74 -0.58
CA ASP A 297 8.29 -0.70 -1.32
C ASP A 297 9.29 -1.80 -0.87
N LEU A 298 8.94 -2.63 0.12
CA LEU A 298 9.84 -3.68 0.60
C LEU A 298 10.05 -4.76 -0.44
N ASN A 299 11.26 -4.80 -0.95
CA ASN A 299 11.73 -5.92 -1.74
C ASN A 299 12.11 -7.11 -0.84
N LEU A 300 11.14 -8.00 -0.62
CA LEU A 300 11.32 -9.22 0.19
C LEU A 300 12.45 -10.10 -0.34
N ASN A 301 12.67 -10.13 -1.67
CA ASN A 301 13.76 -10.90 -2.26
C ASN A 301 15.11 -10.33 -1.81
N HIS A 302 15.29 -9.01 -1.89
CA HIS A 302 16.51 -8.32 -1.48
C HIS A 302 16.79 -8.51 0.02
N LEU A 303 15.77 -8.34 0.86
CA LEU A 303 15.91 -8.50 2.31
C LEU A 303 16.25 -9.94 2.71
N VAL A 304 15.48 -10.92 2.24
CA VAL A 304 15.62 -12.30 2.73
C VAL A 304 16.80 -13.03 2.08
N ILE A 305 16.98 -12.90 0.77
CA ILE A 305 18.06 -13.62 0.07
C ILE A 305 19.35 -12.82 0.17
N GLY A 306 19.29 -11.52 -0.12
CA GLY A 306 20.45 -10.66 0.02
C GLY A 306 20.93 -10.62 1.46
N THR A 307 20.18 -9.93 2.33
CA THR A 307 20.68 -9.59 3.66
C THR A 307 20.63 -10.79 4.61
N ILE A 308 19.46 -11.42 4.80
CA ILE A 308 19.29 -12.47 5.80
C ILE A 308 20.06 -13.73 5.42
N PHE A 309 19.99 -14.20 4.18
CA PHE A 309 20.74 -15.39 3.79
C PHE A 309 22.24 -15.09 3.65
N TYR A 310 22.67 -14.19 2.76
CA TYR A 310 24.10 -14.05 2.47
C TYR A 310 24.93 -13.39 3.59
N LYS A 311 24.37 -12.50 4.43
CA LYS A 311 25.12 -11.91 5.57
C LYS A 311 24.94 -12.66 6.90
N ILE A 312 23.90 -13.49 7.05
CA ILE A 312 23.59 -14.13 8.34
C ILE A 312 23.47 -15.65 8.21
N ALA A 313 22.34 -16.15 7.72
CA ALA A 313 21.98 -17.57 7.83
C ALA A 313 22.91 -18.47 7.01
N GLY A 314 23.25 -18.04 5.79
CA GLY A 314 24.19 -18.70 4.90
C GLY A 314 25.63 -18.68 5.41
N LEU A 315 26.01 -17.72 6.27
CA LEU A 315 27.34 -17.66 6.90
C LEU A 315 27.41 -18.43 8.23
N LEU A 316 26.29 -18.67 8.91
CA LEU A 316 26.25 -19.31 10.23
C LEU A 316 26.96 -20.67 10.25
N LEU A 317 26.52 -21.63 9.43
CA LEU A 317 27.11 -22.98 9.40
C LEU A 317 28.55 -22.99 8.84
N PRO A 318 28.86 -22.25 7.77
CA PRO A 318 30.23 -22.15 7.27
C PRO A 318 31.20 -21.52 8.26
N ILE A 319 30.78 -20.56 9.09
CA ILE A 319 31.60 -20.04 10.19
C ILE A 319 31.93 -21.15 11.19
N VAL A 320 30.95 -21.98 11.58
CA VAL A 320 31.21 -23.13 12.46
C VAL A 320 32.21 -24.11 11.83
N TYR A 321 32.08 -24.39 10.53
CA TYR A 321 33.05 -25.19 9.77
C TYR A 321 34.45 -24.55 9.80
N VAL A 322 34.55 -23.24 9.59
CA VAL A 322 35.82 -22.51 9.62
C VAL A 322 36.48 -22.61 10.99
N ILE A 323 35.73 -22.39 12.08
CA ILE A 323 36.27 -22.43 13.45
C ILE A 323 36.82 -23.81 13.76
N THR A 324 36.03 -24.86 13.50
CA THR A 324 36.42 -26.26 13.79
C THR A 324 37.58 -26.72 12.91
N THR A 325 37.55 -26.39 11.62
CA THR A 325 38.59 -26.79 10.66
C THR A 325 39.89 -26.02 10.87
N ALA A 326 39.85 -24.70 11.07
CA ALA A 326 41.06 -23.92 11.35
C ALA A 326 41.77 -24.42 12.63
N ASN A 327 41.00 -24.80 13.66
CA ASN A 327 41.55 -25.43 14.86
C ASN A 327 42.14 -26.82 14.55
N SER A 328 41.40 -27.68 13.86
CA SER A 328 41.84 -29.07 13.57
C SER A 328 43.09 -29.14 12.70
N LEU A 329 43.38 -28.09 11.91
CA LEU A 329 44.56 -28.02 11.06
C LEU A 329 45.84 -27.76 11.86
N ILE A 330 45.87 -26.83 12.82
CA ILE A 330 47.11 -26.44 13.53
C ILE A 330 47.01 -26.72 15.03
N ALA A 331 46.30 -25.89 15.80
CA ALA A 331 46.27 -25.99 17.26
C ALA A 331 45.82 -27.37 17.74
N GLY A 332 44.84 -28.00 17.08
CA GLY A 332 44.38 -29.36 17.40
C GLY A 332 45.44 -30.44 17.18
N GLN A 333 46.29 -30.29 16.17
CA GLN A 333 47.41 -31.22 15.94
C GLN A 333 48.51 -31.03 16.98
N VAL A 334 48.75 -29.78 17.42
CA VAL A 334 49.73 -29.47 18.47
C VAL A 334 49.26 -29.99 19.82
N ASP A 335 48.01 -29.71 20.19
CA ASP A 335 47.42 -30.07 21.48
C ASP A 335 47.30 -31.59 21.69
N SER A 336 47.06 -32.34 20.61
CA SER A 336 46.99 -33.82 20.62
C SER A 336 48.35 -34.50 20.50
N GLY A 337 49.45 -33.76 20.32
CA GLY A 337 50.77 -34.30 20.02
C GLY A 337 50.93 -34.87 18.60
N ALA A 338 49.87 -34.91 17.79
CA ALA A 338 49.90 -35.42 16.42
C ALA A 338 50.87 -34.65 15.50
N MET A 339 51.15 -33.39 15.83
CA MET A 339 52.11 -32.52 15.11
C MET A 339 53.54 -33.09 15.15
N ALA A 340 53.91 -33.83 16.20
CA ALA A 340 55.22 -34.48 16.28
C ALA A 340 55.43 -35.49 15.15
N TYR A 341 54.41 -36.31 14.85
CA TYR A 341 54.48 -37.29 13.75
C TYR A 341 54.64 -36.62 12.39
N VAL A 342 53.98 -35.48 12.17
CA VAL A 342 54.12 -34.71 10.93
C VAL A 342 55.53 -34.14 10.79
N LEU A 343 56.11 -33.62 11.87
CA LEU A 343 57.46 -33.04 11.87
C LEU A 343 58.59 -34.06 11.88
N SER A 344 58.33 -35.31 12.26
CA SER A 344 59.28 -36.42 12.11
C SER A 344 59.48 -36.85 10.66
N THR A 345 58.61 -36.44 9.74
CA THR A 345 58.85 -36.53 8.29
C THR A 345 59.73 -35.35 7.83
N PRO A 346 60.48 -35.44 6.71
CA PRO A 346 61.32 -34.34 6.20
C PRO A 346 60.48 -33.21 5.58
N THR A 347 59.50 -32.67 6.33
CA THR A 347 58.62 -31.57 5.96
C THR A 347 58.90 -30.36 6.84
N LYS A 348 59.24 -29.23 6.22
CA LYS A 348 59.46 -27.95 6.93
C LYS A 348 58.14 -27.43 7.49
N ARG A 349 58.16 -26.74 8.64
CA ARG A 349 56.96 -26.11 9.27
C ARG A 349 56.21 -25.19 8.30
N ARG A 350 56.92 -24.29 7.61
CA ARG A 350 56.34 -23.48 6.52
C ARG A 350 55.62 -24.29 5.43
N LYS A 351 56.06 -25.51 5.13
CA LYS A 351 55.40 -26.41 4.16
C LYS A 351 54.06 -26.93 4.70
N VAL A 352 54.00 -27.23 5.99
CA VAL A 352 52.78 -27.66 6.70
C VAL A 352 51.75 -26.53 6.67
N THR A 353 52.12 -25.35 7.18
CA THR A 353 51.21 -24.21 7.32
C THR A 353 50.67 -23.75 5.96
N PHE A 354 51.52 -23.72 4.94
CA PHE A 354 51.10 -23.40 3.56
C PHE A 354 50.13 -24.44 2.98
N THR A 355 50.38 -25.74 3.21
CA THR A 355 49.48 -26.81 2.74
C THR A 355 48.12 -26.72 3.41
N GLN A 356 48.08 -26.41 4.71
CA GLN A 356 46.85 -26.30 5.49
C GLN A 356 46.05 -25.03 5.13
N ALA A 357 46.73 -23.91 4.88
CA ALA A 357 46.08 -22.69 4.38
C ALA A 357 45.42 -22.93 3.01
N ILE A 358 46.13 -23.56 2.07
CA ILE A 358 45.56 -23.91 0.75
C ILE A 358 44.37 -24.85 0.88
N PHE A 359 44.44 -25.85 1.79
CA PHE A 359 43.32 -26.74 2.04
C PHE A 359 42.08 -25.96 2.50
N LEU A 360 42.24 -25.08 3.50
CA LEU A 360 41.12 -24.32 4.06
C LEU A 360 40.52 -23.37 3.02
N ILE A 361 41.34 -22.61 2.30
CA ILE A 361 40.84 -21.70 1.25
C ILE A 361 40.16 -22.49 0.13
N GLY A 362 40.79 -23.59 -0.33
CA GLY A 362 40.25 -24.43 -1.38
C GLY A 362 38.93 -25.11 -1.00
N SER A 363 38.78 -25.54 0.26
CA SER A 363 37.52 -26.13 0.73
C SER A 363 36.38 -25.09 0.79
N LEU A 364 36.68 -23.84 1.15
CA LEU A 364 35.69 -22.76 1.13
C LEU A 364 35.29 -22.37 -0.30
N ILE A 365 36.25 -22.27 -1.23
CA ILE A 365 35.95 -22.02 -2.65
C ILE A 365 35.04 -23.11 -3.21
N LEU A 366 35.35 -24.38 -2.95
CA LEU A 366 34.53 -25.49 -3.43
C LEU A 366 33.13 -25.49 -2.80
N MET A 367 33.03 -25.15 -1.51
CA MET A 367 31.75 -25.04 -0.80
C MET A 367 30.86 -23.98 -1.45
N TYR A 368 31.39 -22.78 -1.68
CA TYR A 368 30.62 -21.68 -2.27
C TYR A 368 30.33 -21.87 -3.75
N LEU A 369 31.18 -22.61 -4.48
CA LEU A 369 30.87 -23.06 -5.83
C LEU A 369 29.61 -23.94 -5.84
N ILE A 370 29.51 -24.92 -4.93
CA ILE A 370 28.31 -25.78 -4.84
C ILE A 370 27.09 -24.96 -4.42
N ILE A 371 27.21 -24.12 -3.39
CA ILE A 371 26.11 -23.25 -2.94
C ILE A 371 25.64 -22.33 -4.09
N GLY A 372 26.58 -21.75 -4.84
CA GLY A 372 26.29 -20.87 -5.97
C GLY A 372 25.58 -21.59 -7.12
N LEU A 373 26.07 -22.77 -7.49
CA LEU A 373 25.41 -23.61 -8.50
C LEU A 373 24.00 -23.99 -8.06
N THR A 374 23.80 -24.37 -6.80
CA THR A 374 22.47 -24.67 -6.27
C THR A 374 21.56 -23.44 -6.30
N GLY A 375 22.08 -22.26 -5.96
CA GLY A 375 21.34 -20.99 -6.08
C GLY A 375 20.93 -20.67 -7.53
N PHE A 376 21.83 -20.86 -8.50
CA PHE A 376 21.51 -20.66 -9.92
C PHE A 376 20.45 -21.64 -10.43
N VAL A 377 20.56 -22.92 -10.05
CA VAL A 377 19.56 -23.93 -10.39
C VAL A 377 18.21 -23.57 -9.77
N ALA A 378 18.17 -23.19 -8.49
CA ALA A 378 16.94 -22.78 -7.82
C ALA A 378 16.29 -21.57 -8.50
N ARG A 379 17.10 -20.57 -8.91
CA ARG A 379 16.63 -19.38 -9.63
C ARG A 379 15.94 -19.72 -10.95
N ILE A 380 16.41 -20.73 -11.69
CA ILE A 380 15.78 -21.13 -12.97
C ILE A 380 14.33 -21.60 -12.77
N PHE A 381 14.00 -22.16 -11.60
CA PHE A 381 12.66 -22.63 -11.27
C PHE A 381 11.73 -21.55 -10.68
N THR A 382 12.16 -20.29 -10.62
CA THR A 382 11.37 -19.17 -10.09
C THR A 382 10.74 -18.34 -11.22
N GLY A 383 9.56 -17.75 -10.96
CA GLY A 383 8.81 -16.97 -11.94
C GLY A 383 9.42 -15.59 -12.28
N PRO A 384 8.80 -14.85 -13.21
CA PRO A 384 9.27 -13.53 -13.63
C PRO A 384 9.20 -12.44 -12.55
N GLY A 385 8.43 -12.63 -11.48
CA GLY A 385 8.34 -11.69 -10.34
C GLY A 385 9.51 -11.76 -9.35
N PHE A 386 10.49 -12.65 -9.56
CA PHE A 386 11.68 -12.71 -8.72
C PHE A 386 12.73 -11.71 -9.20
N GLU A 387 13.02 -10.71 -8.37
CA GLU A 387 13.81 -9.54 -8.80
C GLU A 387 15.32 -9.78 -8.87
N ILE A 388 15.88 -10.66 -8.03
CA ILE A 388 17.34 -10.85 -8.00
C ILE A 388 17.81 -11.55 -9.29
N THR A 389 18.74 -10.91 -9.98
CA THR A 389 19.31 -11.43 -11.23
C THR A 389 20.33 -12.55 -10.98
N GLN A 390 20.60 -13.36 -12.01
CA GLN A 390 21.66 -14.37 -11.94
C GLN A 390 23.03 -13.74 -11.67
N PHE A 391 23.26 -12.52 -12.16
CA PHE A 391 24.50 -11.79 -11.97
C PHE A 391 24.66 -11.29 -10.53
N GLU A 392 23.60 -10.74 -9.94
CA GLU A 392 23.58 -10.38 -8.52
C GLU A 392 23.81 -11.59 -7.62
N LEU A 393 23.15 -12.74 -7.89
CA LEU A 393 23.38 -13.97 -7.16
C LEU A 393 24.86 -14.41 -7.19
N PHE A 394 25.52 -14.24 -8.33
CA PHE A 394 26.95 -14.51 -8.44
C PHE A 394 27.77 -13.56 -7.56
N GLN A 395 27.49 -12.25 -7.60
CA GLN A 395 28.19 -11.24 -6.80
C GLN A 395 28.00 -11.46 -5.30
N LEU A 396 26.77 -11.79 -4.87
CA LEU A 396 26.46 -12.12 -3.48
C LEU A 396 27.22 -13.36 -3.01
N ASN A 397 27.28 -14.40 -3.84
CA ASN A 397 28.04 -15.61 -3.53
C ASN A 397 29.54 -15.34 -3.37
N VAL A 398 30.12 -14.56 -4.29
CA VAL A 398 31.52 -14.13 -4.21
C VAL A 398 31.77 -13.27 -2.96
N GLY A 399 30.84 -12.37 -2.64
CA GLY A 399 30.90 -11.53 -1.45
C GLY A 399 30.92 -12.32 -0.15
N ALA A 400 30.01 -13.28 -0.01
CA ALA A 400 29.96 -14.18 1.14
C ALA A 400 31.21 -15.09 1.22
N LEU A 401 31.71 -15.59 0.09
CA LEU A 401 32.96 -16.35 0.04
C LEU A 401 34.16 -15.54 0.55
N VAL A 402 34.33 -14.30 0.09
CA VAL A 402 35.43 -13.42 0.51
C VAL A 402 35.33 -13.08 2.00
N THR A 403 34.11 -12.80 2.48
CA THR A 403 33.84 -12.58 3.91
C THR A 403 34.27 -13.79 4.73
N LEU A 404 33.91 -14.99 4.30
CA LEU A 404 34.24 -16.21 5.00
C LEU A 404 35.74 -16.53 4.96
N ILE A 405 36.42 -16.25 3.84
CA ILE A 405 37.89 -16.35 3.72
C ILE A 405 38.59 -15.38 4.68
N SER A 406 37.98 -14.23 4.95
CA SER A 406 38.50 -13.24 5.92
C SER A 406 38.42 -13.76 7.35
N ILE A 407 37.24 -14.28 7.73
CA ILE A 407 37.02 -14.92 9.03
C ILE A 407 37.95 -16.14 9.18
N SER A 408 38.12 -16.95 8.14
CA SER A 408 39.03 -18.10 8.18
C SER A 408 40.48 -17.71 8.31
N GLY A 409 40.91 -16.58 7.73
CA GLY A 409 42.23 -16.00 7.99
C GLY A 409 42.46 -15.66 9.45
N ILE A 410 41.46 -15.08 10.13
CA ILE A 410 41.52 -14.74 11.57
C ILE A 410 41.58 -16.03 12.42
N CYS A 411 40.70 -17.00 12.16
CA CYS A 411 40.72 -18.27 12.90
C CYS A 411 42.00 -19.08 12.66
N PHE A 412 42.56 -19.01 11.45
CA PHE A 412 43.84 -19.66 11.12
C PHE A 412 45.02 -18.98 11.84
N PHE A 413 45.00 -17.65 11.94
CA PHE A 413 45.97 -16.88 12.72
C PHE A 413 45.96 -17.29 14.20
N THR A 414 44.79 -17.30 14.84
CA THR A 414 44.69 -17.67 16.27
C THR A 414 45.07 -19.13 16.51
N SER A 415 44.68 -20.03 15.61
CA SER A 415 45.09 -21.45 15.64
C SER A 415 46.61 -21.61 15.50
N SER A 416 47.25 -20.78 14.70
CA SER A 416 48.72 -20.76 14.60
C SER A 416 49.37 -20.19 15.86
N TRP A 417 48.74 -19.22 16.52
CA TRP A 417 49.27 -18.51 17.69
C TRP A 417 49.22 -19.36 18.96
N PHE A 418 48.11 -20.03 19.25
CA PHE A 418 47.91 -20.78 20.50
C PHE A 418 48.32 -22.26 20.38
N ASN A 419 48.79 -22.87 21.47
CA ASN A 419 49.18 -24.29 21.50
C ASN A 419 48.03 -25.21 21.94
N ARG A 420 47.08 -24.69 22.74
CA ARG A 420 45.90 -25.43 23.21
C ARG A 420 44.70 -25.08 22.35
N SER A 421 43.91 -26.09 21.98
CA SER A 421 42.68 -25.91 21.20
C SER A 421 41.69 -24.98 21.89
N LYS A 422 41.60 -25.05 23.23
CA LYS A 422 40.70 -24.21 24.03
C LYS A 422 40.90 -22.71 23.78
N PHE A 423 42.16 -22.25 23.70
CA PHE A 423 42.46 -20.83 23.46
C PHE A 423 42.32 -20.44 21.98
N SER A 424 42.69 -21.35 21.07
CA SER A 424 42.50 -21.16 19.62
C SER A 424 41.02 -20.95 19.26
N ILE A 425 40.15 -21.86 19.72
CA ILE A 425 38.69 -21.77 19.52
C ILE A 425 38.11 -20.60 20.31
N GLY A 426 38.55 -20.40 21.55
CA GLY A 426 38.06 -19.31 22.40
C GLY A 426 38.26 -17.93 21.80
N PHE A 427 39.47 -17.61 21.33
CA PHE A 427 39.75 -16.32 20.70
C PHE A 427 39.29 -16.29 19.23
N GLY A 428 39.72 -17.25 18.41
CA GLY A 428 39.41 -17.23 16.97
C GLY A 428 37.93 -17.43 16.68
N GLY A 429 37.33 -18.44 17.31
CA GLY A 429 35.89 -18.71 17.19
C GLY A 429 35.03 -17.71 17.94
N GLY A 430 35.47 -17.25 19.11
CA GLY A 430 34.79 -16.18 19.84
C GLY A 430 34.69 -14.89 19.02
N THR A 431 35.79 -14.43 18.43
CA THR A 431 35.78 -13.25 17.55
C THR A 431 34.88 -13.44 16.33
N ALA A 432 34.95 -14.60 15.67
CA ALA A 432 34.07 -14.91 14.53
C ALA A 432 32.58 -14.89 14.94
N MET A 433 32.24 -15.41 16.12
CA MET A 433 30.87 -15.40 16.63
C MET A 433 30.41 -13.99 17.01
N VAL A 434 31.29 -13.16 17.61
CA VAL A 434 30.97 -11.75 17.90
C VAL A 434 30.64 -11.00 16.62
N PHE A 435 31.38 -11.22 15.53
CA PHE A 435 31.06 -10.63 14.23
C PHE A 435 29.67 -11.06 13.75
N LEU A 436 29.36 -12.36 13.79
CA LEU A 436 28.06 -12.84 13.35
C LEU A 436 26.90 -12.31 14.20
N VAL A 437 27.00 -12.40 15.54
CA VAL A 437 25.95 -11.90 16.45
C VAL A 437 25.76 -10.40 16.31
N SER A 438 26.85 -9.63 16.18
CA SER A 438 26.75 -8.18 15.97
C SER A 438 26.10 -7.86 14.62
N THR A 439 26.31 -8.67 13.59
CA THR A 439 25.63 -8.51 12.30
C THR A 439 24.13 -8.81 12.42
N ILE A 440 23.75 -9.86 13.17
CA ILE A 440 22.35 -10.21 13.44
C ILE A 440 21.64 -9.07 14.16
N LEU A 441 22.24 -8.53 15.22
CA LEU A 441 21.67 -7.42 15.97
C LEU A 441 21.65 -6.14 15.12
N GLY A 442 22.75 -5.84 14.43
CA GLY A 442 22.92 -4.66 13.59
C GLY A 442 21.93 -4.57 12.44
N MET A 443 21.47 -5.71 11.90
CA MET A 443 20.44 -5.76 10.86
C MET A 443 19.18 -4.97 11.26
N PHE A 444 18.71 -5.08 12.51
CA PHE A 444 17.53 -4.33 12.98
C PHE A 444 17.72 -2.81 13.07
N GLY A 445 18.96 -2.31 13.01
CA GLY A 445 19.26 -0.88 12.93
C GLY A 445 19.59 -0.41 11.51
N SER A 446 19.60 -1.31 10.53
CA SER A 446 20.09 -1.03 9.18
C SER A 446 18.96 -0.48 8.29
N PRO A 447 19.29 0.22 7.18
CA PRO A 447 18.29 0.86 6.30
C PRO A 447 17.32 -0.12 5.63
N GLU A 448 17.67 -1.40 5.53
CA GLU A 448 16.88 -2.42 4.85
C GLU A 448 15.67 -2.91 5.66
N ILE A 449 15.63 -2.55 6.94
CA ILE A 449 14.51 -2.88 7.83
C ILE A 449 13.55 -1.68 7.85
N PRO A 450 12.25 -1.89 7.57
CA PRO A 450 11.22 -0.86 7.68
C PRO A 450 11.25 -0.14 9.01
N GLY A 451 10.92 1.16 9.01
CA GLY A 451 10.81 1.97 10.22
C GLY A 451 9.99 1.31 11.33
N ALA A 452 8.91 0.61 10.97
CA ALA A 452 8.06 -0.13 11.92
C ALA A 452 8.79 -1.22 12.72
N MET A 453 9.86 -1.81 12.16
CA MET A 453 10.66 -2.87 12.80
C MET A 453 12.08 -2.39 13.17
N LYS A 454 12.45 -1.18 12.78
CA LYS A 454 13.80 -0.64 12.91
C LYS A 454 14.04 -0.11 14.32
N ILE A 455 15.18 -0.48 14.89
CA ILE A 455 15.66 0.00 16.19
C ILE A 455 17.00 0.69 15.96
N GLU A 456 17.02 2.02 15.84
CA GLU A 456 18.22 2.79 15.49
C GLU A 456 19.41 2.51 16.42
N ALA A 457 19.15 2.30 17.72
CA ALA A 457 20.18 1.96 18.70
C ALA A 457 20.93 0.66 18.35
N MET A 458 20.33 -0.26 17.60
CA MET A 458 20.97 -1.50 17.17
C MET A 458 22.05 -1.28 16.10
N ASN A 459 22.06 -0.14 15.40
CA ASN A 459 23.07 0.16 14.38
C ASN A 459 24.49 0.22 14.96
N VAL A 460 24.65 0.40 16.28
CA VAL A 460 25.96 0.34 16.95
C VAL A 460 26.67 -0.99 16.71
N PHE A 461 25.93 -2.09 16.59
CA PHE A 461 26.51 -3.43 16.39
C PHE A 461 27.12 -3.60 14.99
N ASN A 462 26.69 -2.80 14.00
CA ASN A 462 27.25 -2.87 12.65
C ASN A 462 28.75 -2.48 12.61
N TYR A 463 29.19 -1.64 13.55
CA TYR A 463 30.60 -1.23 13.66
C TYR A 463 31.50 -2.28 14.33
N LEU A 464 30.92 -3.31 14.96
CA LEU A 464 31.67 -4.36 15.66
C LEU A 464 31.99 -5.58 14.77
N SER A 465 31.39 -5.67 13.58
CA SER A 465 31.52 -6.83 12.70
C SER A 465 32.22 -6.48 11.40
N ILE A 466 33.17 -7.33 10.97
CA ILE A 466 33.75 -7.20 9.61
C ILE A 466 32.77 -7.66 8.52
N ILE A 467 31.72 -8.41 8.86
CA ILE A 467 30.71 -8.88 7.89
C ILE A 467 29.93 -7.69 7.33
N THR A 468 29.88 -6.54 8.01
CA THR A 468 29.21 -5.34 7.48
C THR A 468 29.95 -4.71 6.31
N LEU A 469 31.25 -5.00 6.13
CA LEU A 469 32.01 -4.62 4.93
C LEU A 469 31.53 -5.36 3.67
N PHE A 470 30.80 -6.46 3.83
CA PHE A 470 30.05 -7.09 2.76
C PHE A 470 28.71 -6.36 2.60
N ASP A 471 28.76 -5.35 1.74
CA ASP A 471 27.64 -4.49 1.42
C ASP A 471 26.74 -5.15 0.36
N VAL A 472 25.67 -5.78 0.85
CA VAL A 472 24.70 -6.49 0.00
C VAL A 472 23.77 -5.53 -0.71
N THR A 473 23.35 -4.44 -0.05
CA THR A 473 22.48 -3.44 -0.67
C THR A 473 23.19 -2.78 -1.83
N ALA A 474 24.46 -2.42 -1.66
CA ALA A 474 25.24 -1.88 -2.76
C ALA A 474 25.37 -2.85 -3.94
N ILE A 475 25.44 -4.17 -3.70
CA ILE A 475 25.47 -5.17 -4.77
C ILE A 475 24.14 -5.21 -5.52
N LEU A 476 23.03 -5.24 -4.79
CA LEU A 476 21.68 -5.36 -5.37
C LEU A 476 21.21 -4.09 -6.08
N GLU A 477 21.66 -2.92 -5.62
CA GLU A 477 21.36 -1.62 -6.25
C GLU A 477 22.32 -1.25 -7.38
N GLY A 478 23.36 -2.06 -7.64
CA GLY A 478 24.39 -1.76 -8.66
C GLY A 478 25.37 -0.64 -8.26
N ASN A 479 25.46 -0.33 -6.97
CA ASN A 479 26.37 0.64 -6.38
C ASN A 479 27.79 0.07 -6.18
N ASN A 480 28.74 0.93 -5.78
CA ASN A 480 30.14 0.52 -5.61
C ASN A 480 30.37 -0.22 -4.28
N TYR A 481 30.54 -1.54 -4.34
CA TYR A 481 30.81 -2.42 -3.19
C TYR A 481 32.28 -2.89 -3.09
N TYR A 482 33.14 -2.50 -4.04
CA TYR A 482 34.47 -3.09 -4.20
C TYR A 482 35.43 -2.76 -3.03
N ILE A 483 35.27 -1.60 -2.39
CA ILE A 483 36.17 -1.15 -1.32
C ILE A 483 36.09 -2.09 -0.12
N GLY A 484 34.88 -2.41 0.35
CA GLY A 484 34.68 -3.34 1.47
C GLY A 484 35.25 -4.73 1.17
N MET A 485 35.04 -5.21 -0.06
CA MET A 485 35.59 -6.48 -0.55
C MET A 485 37.13 -6.52 -0.56
N LEU A 486 37.77 -5.42 -0.96
CA LEU A 486 39.24 -5.32 -0.93
C LEU A 486 39.79 -5.29 0.49
N ILE A 487 39.11 -4.61 1.43
CA ILE A 487 39.49 -4.60 2.85
C ILE A 487 39.39 -6.01 3.43
N LEU A 488 38.30 -6.73 3.15
CA LEU A 488 38.11 -8.13 3.57
C LEU A 488 39.23 -9.03 3.03
N LEU A 489 39.53 -8.96 1.73
CA LEU A 489 40.67 -9.69 1.15
C LEU A 489 42.00 -9.34 1.82
N GLY A 490 42.22 -8.06 2.16
CA GLY A 490 43.38 -7.61 2.93
C GLY A 490 43.47 -8.28 4.31
N ILE A 491 42.36 -8.32 5.06
CA ILE A 491 42.27 -8.99 6.36
C ILE A 491 42.59 -10.49 6.22
N ALA A 492 42.02 -11.15 5.21
CA ALA A 492 42.29 -12.56 4.94
C ALA A 492 43.79 -12.81 4.71
N ILE A 493 44.40 -12.05 3.79
CA ILE A 493 45.81 -12.17 3.42
C ILE A 493 46.69 -11.96 4.65
N LEU A 494 46.43 -10.90 5.44
CA LEU A 494 47.18 -10.63 6.67
C LEU A 494 47.04 -11.75 7.70
N GLY A 495 45.83 -12.26 7.91
CA GLY A 495 45.58 -13.37 8.85
C GLY A 495 46.37 -14.63 8.49
N TYR A 496 46.30 -15.06 7.22
CA TYR A 496 47.05 -16.23 6.76
C TYR A 496 48.57 -16.02 6.80
N LEU A 497 49.07 -14.84 6.40
CA LEU A 497 50.50 -14.52 6.41
C LEU A 497 51.07 -14.46 7.83
N ILE A 498 50.43 -13.71 8.73
CA ILE A 498 50.88 -13.58 10.12
C ILE A 498 50.81 -14.94 10.82
N GLY A 499 49.73 -15.71 10.60
CA GLY A 499 49.61 -17.07 11.12
C GLY A 499 50.76 -17.97 10.66
N ALA A 500 51.05 -17.96 9.35
CA ALA A 500 52.15 -18.75 8.79
C ALA A 500 53.53 -18.36 9.34
N LEU A 501 53.82 -17.06 9.43
CA LEU A 501 55.09 -16.56 9.96
C LEU A 501 55.26 -16.88 11.46
N ARG A 502 54.18 -16.77 12.23
CA ARG A 502 54.22 -17.06 13.67
C ARG A 502 54.49 -18.53 13.92
N PHE A 503 53.79 -19.44 13.22
CA PHE A 503 53.96 -20.87 13.41
C PHE A 503 55.37 -21.36 13.05
N ASP A 504 56.01 -20.75 12.04
CA ASP A 504 57.37 -21.13 11.61
C ASP A 504 58.41 -20.90 12.72
N ARG A 505 58.25 -19.81 13.48
CA ARG A 505 59.16 -19.40 14.59
C ARG A 505 58.72 -19.88 15.97
N LYS A 506 57.64 -20.65 16.07
CA LYS A 506 57.02 -21.02 17.35
C LYS A 506 57.72 -22.21 17.99
N ASP A 507 57.98 -22.13 19.30
CA ASP A 507 58.38 -23.30 20.07
C ASP A 507 57.15 -24.17 20.34
N LEU A 508 57.23 -25.44 19.92
CA LEU A 508 56.16 -26.40 20.07
C LEU A 508 56.47 -27.24 21.30
N PRO A 509 55.58 -27.30 22.31
CA PRO A 509 55.67 -28.29 23.38
C PRO A 509 55.28 -29.64 22.78
N LEU A 510 56.24 -30.32 22.14
CA LEU A 510 56.06 -31.63 21.52
C LEU A 510 56.41 -32.75 22.50
#